data_AF-A0A0L1KPX0-F1
#
_entry.id   AF-A0A0L1KPX0-F1
#
_cell.length_a   1.000
_cell.length_b   1.000
_cell.length_c   1.000
_cell.angle_alpha   90.00
_cell.angle_beta   90.00
_cell.angle_gamma   90.00
#
_symmetry.space_group_name_H-M   'P 1'
#
loop_
_entity.id
_entity.type
_entity.pdbx_description
1 polymer ?
#
loop_
_entity_poly.entity_id
_entity_poly.type
_entity_poly.pdbx_seq_one_letter_code
_entity_poly.pdbx_strand_id
1 'polypeptide(L)'
;MRGRPTKGVNIARRQRRAQKNAAKVVRMSRRIQEGARSPFVDLERSTAGAEDSNETPMERFRRLTQSSAPDNSSSVSTNHAADANRRNLSLVETPDDAVERFKNAVRANRNTLLTPSFGIENSPMELVTAHILESIQRKHTAQHQTDQRIHRGDDVLVPDSGFTSTSVLLLLPSRNLAQRYIRKLVKEFEVVEKLDEFESDFGPSEPEDPKFAQKPEDYRVLFEGNVDDRFCIGIKLHRRRAVLYSEYKQSDILVASPLGLAHYIGLGESQKAESAPSVDRSYLLASIEILCVPMLEVFLMQNWGRLKSAIDDVNAPVELRDTSELGDFTRLKPHFAEGTGKVHRQNIFTSLFPHPYFRSLFRHVCASSQLAESPEEINESQRIPSALEGLQCRVRQYFLRVPAESGVANAHQERLTYFTEKLYRTRLTYYFATRTPMLVIVPTYYQYVGVRAFFEENISESYSDLCEYTSDTDRRRALRNFNTQQVHVLLTTERYYFYKRHFIKGAAVIVWYAPPVFPQFYLENIHAINTSSESSCVITLFSQYDADALVRIVGEERTGLFLQPSSASDVFFVH
;
A
#
# COMPACT_ATOMS: atom_id res chain seq x y z
N MET A 1 46.18 45.95 24.14
CA MET A 1 44.99 46.09 23.28
C MET A 1 45.00 44.99 22.22
N ARG A 2 44.16 43.95 22.34
CA ARG A 2 43.89 42.99 21.25
C ARG A 2 42.38 42.91 21.08
N GLY A 3 41.87 43.56 20.03
CA GLY A 3 40.44 43.64 19.73
C GLY A 3 39.89 42.28 19.29
N ARG A 4 38.75 41.89 19.87
CA ARG A 4 37.95 40.73 19.43
C ARG A 4 37.36 41.00 18.04
N PRO A 5 37.35 40.03 17.12
CA PRO A 5 36.66 40.20 15.85
C PRO A 5 35.14 40.17 16.06
N THR A 6 34.49 41.00 15.26
CA THR A 6 33.14 41.55 15.40
C THR A 6 32.01 40.55 15.12
N LYS A 7 30.86 40.79 15.78
CA LYS A 7 29.59 40.04 15.65
C LYS A 7 29.09 39.84 14.21
N GLY A 8 29.56 40.62 13.23
CA GLY A 8 29.15 40.52 11.82
C GLY A 8 29.65 39.26 11.09
N VAL A 9 30.82 38.73 11.43
CA VAL A 9 31.41 37.55 10.75
C VAL A 9 30.63 36.26 11.08
N ASN A 10 30.03 36.18 12.27
CA ASN A 10 29.21 35.03 12.68
C ASN A 10 27.82 35.02 12.01
N ILE A 11 27.26 36.19 11.70
CA ILE A 11 25.97 36.30 11.00
C ILE A 11 26.14 35.89 9.53
N ALA A 12 27.18 36.37 8.86
CA ALA A 12 27.50 35.98 7.48
C ALA A 12 27.80 34.47 7.33
N ARG A 13 28.47 33.86 8.32
CA ARG A 13 28.68 32.39 8.36
C ARG A 13 27.38 31.61 8.58
N ARG A 14 26.47 32.12 9.42
CA ARG A 14 25.14 31.50 9.63
C ARG A 14 24.26 31.61 8.38
N GLN A 15 24.24 32.76 7.72
CA GLN A 15 23.51 32.95 6.45
C GLN A 15 24.07 32.07 5.32
N ARG A 16 25.40 31.94 5.19
CA ARG A 16 26.01 31.01 4.22
C ARG A 16 25.71 29.54 4.53
N ARG A 17 25.62 29.14 5.81
CA ARG A 17 25.18 27.79 6.19
C ARG A 17 23.70 27.56 5.89
N ALA A 18 22.83 28.54 6.16
CA ALA A 18 21.42 28.48 5.83
C ALA A 18 21.18 28.38 4.31
N GLN A 19 21.87 29.18 3.50
CA GLN A 19 21.82 29.09 2.03
C GLN A 19 22.35 27.75 1.49
N LYS A 20 23.43 27.22 2.06
CA LYS A 20 23.92 25.88 1.69
C LYS A 20 22.95 24.77 2.07
N ASN A 21 22.27 24.89 3.21
CA ASN A 21 21.23 23.94 3.62
C ASN A 21 19.99 24.04 2.74
N ALA A 22 19.53 25.26 2.41
CA ALA A 22 18.44 25.48 1.47
C ALA A 22 18.76 24.93 0.08
N ALA A 23 19.96 25.18 -0.45
CA ALA A 23 20.41 24.61 -1.71
C ALA A 23 20.51 23.08 -1.67
N LYS A 24 20.89 22.49 -0.53
CA LYS A 24 20.91 21.03 -0.33
C LYS A 24 19.49 20.45 -0.31
N VAL A 25 18.54 21.12 0.34
CA VAL A 25 17.12 20.74 0.36
C VAL A 25 16.53 20.85 -1.04
N VAL A 26 16.76 21.94 -1.77
CA VAL A 26 16.31 22.11 -3.17
C VAL A 26 16.90 21.03 -4.08
N ARG A 27 18.18 20.67 -3.91
CA ARG A 27 18.83 19.60 -4.68
C ARG A 27 18.30 18.21 -4.32
N MET A 28 17.90 18.01 -3.06
CA MET A 28 17.25 16.78 -2.59
C MET A 28 15.82 16.70 -3.11
N SER A 29 15.05 17.79 -3.10
CA SER A 29 13.73 17.90 -3.73
C SER A 29 13.79 17.70 -5.25
N ARG A 30 14.83 18.22 -5.91
CA ARG A 30 15.04 18.02 -7.35
C ARG A 30 15.43 16.57 -7.68
N ARG A 31 16.25 15.93 -6.84
CA ARG A 31 16.51 14.48 -6.95
C ARG A 31 15.29 13.62 -6.63
N ILE A 32 14.42 14.06 -5.71
CA ILE A 32 13.13 13.42 -5.44
C ILE A 32 12.18 13.63 -6.64
N GLN A 33 12.19 14.77 -7.32
CA GLN A 33 11.42 14.99 -8.56
C GLN A 33 11.99 14.25 -9.77
N GLU A 34 13.32 14.11 -9.88
CA GLU A 34 14.00 13.38 -10.97
C GLU A 34 13.94 11.86 -10.76
N GLY A 35 13.94 11.39 -9.50
CA GLY A 35 13.71 9.99 -9.10
C GLY A 35 12.23 9.61 -8.96
N ALA A 36 11.35 10.59 -8.75
CA ALA A 36 9.91 10.47 -8.93
C ALA A 36 9.54 10.93 -10.34
N ARG A 37 10.00 10.17 -11.35
CA ARG A 37 9.21 10.10 -12.57
C ARG A 37 7.82 9.64 -12.12
N SER A 38 6.88 10.57 -12.24
CA SER A 38 5.49 10.35 -11.85
C SER A 38 4.99 9.04 -12.46
N PRO A 39 4.38 8.13 -11.68
CA PRO A 39 3.70 6.96 -12.23
C PRO A 39 2.52 7.33 -13.15
N PHE A 40 2.18 8.62 -13.27
CA PHE A 40 1.13 9.11 -14.17
C PHE A 40 1.52 9.17 -15.65
N VAL A 41 2.81 9.15 -16.01
CA VAL A 41 3.23 9.15 -17.43
C VAL A 41 2.80 7.85 -18.12
N ASP A 42 2.62 6.76 -17.37
CA ASP A 42 2.14 5.49 -17.89
C ASP A 42 0.60 5.44 -18.04
N LEU A 43 -0.14 6.35 -17.39
CA LEU A 43 -1.60 6.40 -17.47
C LEU A 43 -2.06 6.92 -18.85
N GLU A 44 -1.33 7.87 -19.44
CA GLU A 44 -1.65 8.44 -20.76
C GLU A 44 -1.24 7.52 -21.92
N ARG A 45 -0.18 6.71 -21.75
CA ARG A 45 0.27 5.77 -22.79
C ARG A 45 -0.65 4.56 -22.94
N SER A 46 -1.38 4.19 -21.88
CA SER A 46 -2.41 3.14 -21.92
C SER A 46 -3.73 3.62 -22.55
N THR A 47 -3.99 4.94 -22.60
CA THR A 47 -5.23 5.51 -23.15
C THR A 47 -5.09 6.03 -24.57
N ALA A 48 -3.86 6.16 -25.09
CA ALA A 48 -3.59 6.63 -26.45
C ALA A 48 -3.90 5.60 -27.57
N GLY A 49 -4.50 4.45 -27.23
CA GLY A 49 -4.82 3.36 -28.17
C GLY A 49 -6.32 3.06 -28.33
N ALA A 50 -7.22 3.94 -27.90
CA ALA A 50 -8.66 3.77 -28.09
C ALA A 50 -9.37 5.12 -28.25
N GLU A 51 -9.01 5.88 -29.28
CA GLU A 51 -9.89 6.91 -29.82
C GLU A 51 -11.01 6.22 -30.59
N ASP A 52 -12.13 5.94 -29.91
CA ASP A 52 -13.50 5.93 -30.45
C ASP A 52 -14.49 5.51 -29.35
N SER A 53 -14.71 6.38 -28.37
CA SER A 53 -15.98 6.44 -27.63
C SER A 53 -16.05 7.75 -26.85
N ASN A 54 -17.06 8.57 -27.15
CA ASN A 54 -17.38 9.83 -26.45
C ASN A 54 -17.95 9.60 -25.03
N GLU A 55 -17.65 8.47 -24.39
CA GLU A 55 -18.25 8.06 -23.11
C GLU A 55 -17.41 8.58 -21.94
N THR A 56 -18.02 9.37 -21.07
CA THR A 56 -17.33 9.95 -19.90
C THR A 56 -17.03 8.88 -18.84
N PRO A 57 -15.99 9.05 -18.00
CA PRO A 57 -15.67 8.10 -16.93
C PRO A 57 -16.84 7.79 -15.97
N MET A 58 -17.76 8.74 -15.81
CA MET A 58 -18.99 8.61 -15.01
C MET A 58 -20.06 7.73 -15.67
N GLU A 59 -20.18 7.76 -17.00
CA GLU A 59 -21.09 6.88 -17.75
C GLU A 59 -20.58 5.45 -17.73
N ARG A 60 -19.27 5.27 -17.85
CA ARG A 60 -18.60 3.97 -17.69
C ARG A 60 -18.79 3.39 -16.29
N PHE A 61 -18.73 4.23 -15.24
CA PHE A 61 -19.00 3.83 -13.86
C PHE A 61 -20.48 3.43 -13.66
N ARG A 62 -21.44 4.22 -14.16
CA ARG A 62 -22.87 3.88 -14.09
C ARG A 62 -23.17 2.55 -14.77
N ARG A 63 -22.59 2.30 -15.95
CA ARG A 63 -22.79 1.07 -16.72
C ARG A 63 -22.28 -0.17 -15.97
N LEU A 64 -21.13 -0.06 -15.31
CA LEU A 64 -20.57 -1.14 -14.49
C LEU A 64 -21.40 -1.40 -13.22
N THR A 65 -22.09 -0.38 -12.70
CA THR A 65 -22.97 -0.51 -11.53
C THR A 65 -24.42 -0.92 -11.86
N GLN A 66 -24.83 -0.87 -13.13
CA GLN A 66 -26.22 -1.10 -13.56
C GLN A 66 -26.47 -2.49 -14.18
N SER A 67 -25.47 -3.38 -14.29
CA SER A 67 -25.67 -4.70 -14.94
C SER A 67 -26.47 -5.73 -14.10
N SER A 68 -27.28 -5.27 -13.14
CA SER A 68 -28.17 -6.12 -12.34
C SER A 68 -29.47 -5.39 -11.98
N ALA A 69 -30.19 -4.89 -12.98
CA ALA A 69 -31.60 -4.50 -12.81
C ALA A 69 -32.39 -4.93 -14.07
N PRO A 70 -33.49 -5.70 -13.93
CA PRO A 70 -34.33 -6.02 -15.06
C PRO A 70 -35.17 -4.79 -15.47
N ASP A 71 -35.25 -4.56 -16.78
CA ASP A 71 -36.08 -3.52 -17.38
C ASP A 71 -37.57 -3.73 -17.04
N ASN A 72 -38.17 -2.77 -16.34
CA ASN A 72 -39.60 -2.75 -16.07
C ASN A 72 -40.34 -1.92 -17.13
N SER A 73 -40.90 -2.61 -18.12
CA SER A 73 -42.05 -2.11 -18.88
C SER A 73 -43.13 -3.18 -18.96
N SER A 74 -44.00 -3.26 -17.94
CA SER A 74 -45.42 -3.61 -18.08
C SER A 74 -46.12 -3.61 -16.72
N SER A 75 -47.33 -3.08 -16.73
CA SER A 75 -48.21 -2.86 -15.59
C SER A 75 -48.94 -4.13 -15.15
N VAL A 76 -48.56 -4.79 -14.04
CA VAL A 76 -49.45 -5.75 -13.33
C VAL A 76 -49.12 -5.85 -11.81
N SER A 77 -50.16 -5.64 -10.99
CA SER A 77 -50.41 -5.98 -9.58
C SER A 77 -49.29 -5.87 -8.51
N THR A 78 -49.52 -4.98 -7.55
CA THR A 78 -48.66 -4.54 -6.45
C THR A 78 -48.51 -5.49 -5.24
N ASN A 79 -48.86 -6.77 -5.31
CA ASN A 79 -48.88 -7.65 -4.12
C ASN A 79 -47.91 -8.84 -4.13
N HIS A 80 -46.96 -8.94 -5.08
CA HIS A 80 -45.91 -9.99 -5.06
C HIS A 80 -44.47 -9.46 -4.93
N ALA A 81 -44.24 -8.15 -5.15
CA ALA A 81 -42.92 -7.54 -5.01
C ALA A 81 -42.47 -7.36 -3.54
N ALA A 82 -43.42 -7.33 -2.60
CA ALA A 82 -43.11 -7.18 -1.17
C ALA A 82 -42.53 -8.46 -0.53
N ASP A 83 -42.84 -9.64 -1.09
CA ASP A 83 -42.28 -10.92 -0.62
C ASP A 83 -40.91 -11.25 -1.24
N ALA A 84 -40.62 -10.74 -2.44
CA ALA A 84 -39.31 -10.90 -3.07
C ALA A 84 -38.23 -10.03 -2.38
N ASN A 85 -38.57 -8.81 -1.96
CA ASN A 85 -37.65 -7.93 -1.24
C ASN A 85 -37.41 -8.34 0.23
N ARG A 86 -38.23 -9.23 0.80
CA ARG A 86 -37.95 -9.83 2.12
C ARG A 86 -37.00 -11.03 2.05
N ARG A 87 -36.81 -11.65 0.88
CA ARG A 87 -35.92 -12.82 0.73
C ARG A 87 -34.47 -12.47 0.45
N ASN A 88 -34.17 -11.24 0.04
CA ASN A 88 -32.78 -10.76 -0.17
C ASN A 88 -32.19 -10.03 1.06
N LEU A 89 -32.96 -9.91 2.15
CA LEU A 89 -32.48 -9.52 3.47
C LEU A 89 -32.41 -10.77 4.35
N SER A 90 -31.32 -11.55 4.26
CA SER A 90 -30.79 -12.49 5.29
C SER A 90 -30.11 -13.75 4.73
N LEU A 91 -29.11 -13.59 3.86
CA LEU A 91 -28.03 -14.57 3.81
C LEU A 91 -26.75 -13.84 4.22
N VAL A 92 -26.57 -13.72 5.54
CA VAL A 92 -25.26 -13.41 6.10
C VAL A 92 -24.34 -14.53 5.65
N GLU A 93 -23.49 -14.24 4.70
CA GLU A 93 -22.44 -15.15 4.23
C GLU A 93 -21.66 -15.67 5.43
N THR A 94 -21.61 -16.99 5.58
CA THR A 94 -20.84 -17.59 6.69
C THR A 94 -19.34 -17.46 6.41
N PRO A 95 -18.49 -17.43 7.44
CA PRO A 95 -17.03 -17.44 7.24
C PRO A 95 -16.55 -18.59 6.34
N ASP A 96 -17.22 -19.74 6.38
CA ASP A 96 -16.87 -20.91 5.56
C ASP A 96 -17.22 -20.71 4.08
N ASP A 97 -18.37 -20.09 3.77
CA ASP A 97 -18.78 -19.78 2.40
C ASP A 97 -17.81 -18.80 1.72
N ALA A 98 -17.28 -17.86 2.49
CA ALA A 98 -16.33 -16.88 2.02
C ALA A 98 -14.95 -17.55 1.78
N VAL A 99 -14.53 -18.47 2.66
CA VAL A 99 -13.29 -19.24 2.50
C VAL A 99 -13.33 -20.12 1.24
N GLU A 100 -14.45 -20.81 0.99
CA GLU A 100 -14.60 -21.61 -0.22
C GLU A 100 -14.62 -20.74 -1.49
N ARG A 101 -15.27 -19.57 -1.44
CA ARG A 101 -15.18 -18.60 -2.53
C ARG A 101 -13.77 -18.12 -2.79
N PHE A 102 -13.00 -17.81 -1.75
CA PHE A 102 -11.59 -17.46 -1.88
C PHE A 102 -10.82 -18.57 -2.62
N LYS A 103 -10.97 -19.82 -2.18
CA LYS A 103 -10.27 -20.95 -2.82
C LYS A 103 -10.67 -21.09 -4.28
N ASN A 104 -11.96 -20.97 -4.58
CA ASN A 104 -12.47 -21.04 -5.94
C ASN A 104 -11.94 -19.90 -6.80
N ALA A 105 -11.91 -18.68 -6.29
CA ALA A 105 -11.37 -17.51 -6.98
C ALA A 105 -9.88 -17.67 -7.33
N VAL A 106 -9.06 -18.06 -6.35
CA VAL A 106 -7.62 -18.26 -6.56
C VAL A 106 -7.35 -19.45 -7.48
N ARG A 107 -8.20 -20.48 -7.49
CA ARG A 107 -8.05 -21.64 -8.38
C ARG A 107 -8.55 -21.37 -9.80
N ALA A 108 -9.65 -20.62 -9.94
CA ALA A 108 -10.28 -20.32 -11.22
C ALA A 108 -9.55 -19.21 -11.97
N ASN A 109 -8.94 -18.26 -11.26
CA ASN A 109 -8.34 -17.07 -11.85
C ASN A 109 -6.82 -17.05 -11.73
N ARG A 110 -6.18 -16.65 -12.83
CA ARG A 110 -4.75 -16.36 -12.84
C ARG A 110 -4.40 -15.06 -12.15
N ASN A 111 -5.27 -14.07 -12.25
CA ASN A 111 -5.04 -12.75 -11.68
C ASN A 111 -6.15 -12.46 -10.68
N THR A 112 -5.78 -12.30 -9.41
CA THR A 112 -6.76 -12.02 -8.35
C THR A 112 -6.28 -10.88 -7.46
N LEU A 113 -7.08 -9.83 -7.36
CA LEU A 113 -6.95 -8.80 -6.33
C LEU A 113 -8.08 -8.98 -5.33
N LEU A 114 -7.72 -9.35 -4.11
CA LEU A 114 -8.65 -9.73 -3.06
C LEU A 114 -8.71 -8.65 -2.00
N THR A 115 -9.93 -8.21 -1.71
CA THR A 115 -10.23 -7.39 -0.53
C THR A 115 -11.09 -8.23 0.41
N PRO A 116 -10.45 -9.01 1.30
CA PRO A 116 -11.16 -9.97 2.14
C PRO A 116 -11.95 -9.26 3.24
N SER A 117 -13.12 -9.79 3.56
CA SER A 117 -13.98 -9.25 4.64
C SER A 117 -13.68 -9.85 6.03
N PHE A 118 -12.71 -10.77 6.11
CA PHE A 118 -12.50 -11.58 7.30
C PHE A 118 -11.86 -10.82 8.48
N GLY A 119 -12.34 -11.15 9.68
CA GLY A 119 -11.59 -10.97 10.90
C GLY A 119 -10.33 -11.85 10.95
N ILE A 120 -9.51 -11.61 11.96
CA ILE A 120 -8.14 -12.14 12.14
C ILE A 120 -8.06 -13.70 12.11
N GLU A 121 -9.18 -14.40 12.35
CA GLU A 121 -9.20 -15.85 12.63
C GLU A 121 -9.16 -16.77 11.39
N ASN A 122 -9.65 -16.34 10.21
CA ASN A 122 -9.56 -17.10 8.94
C ASN A 122 -8.78 -16.29 7.91
N SER A 123 -7.51 -16.03 8.20
CA SER A 123 -6.73 -15.04 7.47
C SER A 123 -6.50 -15.45 6.00
N PRO A 124 -6.63 -14.52 5.02
CA PRO A 124 -6.24 -14.73 3.62
C PRO A 124 -4.84 -15.32 3.47
N MET A 125 -3.95 -15.01 4.41
CA MET A 125 -2.62 -15.59 4.52
C MET A 125 -2.62 -17.12 4.52
N GLU A 126 -3.52 -17.78 5.26
CA GLU A 126 -3.57 -19.24 5.36
C GLU A 126 -4.01 -19.87 4.04
N LEU A 127 -5.00 -19.26 3.38
CA LEU A 127 -5.51 -19.76 2.11
C LEU A 127 -4.49 -19.57 0.98
N VAL A 128 -3.81 -18.43 0.93
CA VAL A 128 -2.68 -18.24 -0.01
C VAL A 128 -1.55 -19.23 0.29
N THR A 129 -1.23 -19.45 1.57
CA THR A 129 -0.18 -20.40 1.98
C THR A 129 -0.53 -21.83 1.51
N ALA A 130 -1.76 -22.29 1.75
CA ALA A 130 -2.22 -23.60 1.32
C ALA A 130 -2.15 -23.75 -0.20
N HIS A 131 -2.58 -22.72 -0.96
CA HIS A 131 -2.50 -22.69 -2.41
C HIS A 131 -1.06 -22.77 -2.94
N ILE A 132 -0.14 -22.02 -2.32
CA ILE A 132 1.30 -22.08 -2.65
C ILE A 132 1.85 -23.50 -2.44
N LEU A 133 1.57 -24.10 -1.26
CA LEU A 133 2.04 -25.44 -0.92
C LEU A 133 1.49 -26.50 -1.89
N GLU A 134 0.19 -26.45 -2.17
CA GLU A 134 -0.46 -27.36 -3.12
C GLU A 134 0.17 -27.24 -4.52
N SER A 135 0.44 -26.01 -4.98
CA SER A 135 1.03 -25.75 -6.30
C SER A 135 2.46 -26.30 -6.41
N ILE A 136 3.27 -26.13 -5.37
CA ILE A 136 4.64 -26.67 -5.34
C ILE A 136 4.64 -28.20 -5.28
N GLN A 137 3.76 -28.80 -4.47
CA GLN A 137 3.63 -30.26 -4.38
C GLN A 137 3.24 -30.89 -5.73
N ARG A 138 2.32 -30.25 -6.47
CA ARG A 138 1.95 -30.68 -7.82
C ARG A 138 3.15 -30.61 -8.77
N LYS A 139 3.92 -29.51 -8.72
CA LYS A 139 5.15 -29.35 -9.53
C LYS A 139 6.17 -30.45 -9.23
N HIS A 140 6.49 -30.70 -7.95
CA HIS A 140 7.43 -31.77 -7.56
C HIS A 140 6.93 -33.16 -7.99
N THR A 141 5.62 -33.40 -7.91
CA THR A 141 5.02 -34.68 -8.35
C THR A 141 5.16 -34.86 -9.86
N ALA A 142 4.89 -33.82 -10.65
CA ALA A 142 5.07 -33.86 -12.10
C ALA A 142 6.54 -34.11 -12.48
N GLN A 143 7.48 -33.39 -11.85
CA GLN A 143 8.91 -33.55 -12.09
C GLN A 143 9.40 -34.96 -11.79
N HIS A 144 8.97 -35.54 -10.66
CA HIS A 144 9.31 -36.90 -10.29
C HIS A 144 8.72 -37.94 -11.28
N GLN A 145 7.53 -37.71 -11.82
CA GLN A 145 6.95 -38.58 -12.85
C GLN A 145 7.76 -38.51 -14.16
N THR A 146 8.19 -37.31 -14.56
CA THR A 146 9.08 -37.13 -15.73
C THR A 146 10.40 -37.85 -15.53
N ASP A 147 11.05 -37.70 -14.38
CA ASP A 147 12.31 -38.37 -14.06
C ASP A 147 12.16 -39.90 -14.13
N GLN A 148 11.03 -40.44 -13.62
CA GLN A 148 10.73 -41.87 -13.72
C GLN A 148 10.53 -42.36 -15.16
N ARG A 149 9.96 -41.55 -16.05
CA ARG A 149 9.80 -41.89 -17.48
C ARG A 149 11.15 -41.90 -18.20
N ILE A 150 11.99 -40.90 -17.93
CA ILE A 150 13.37 -40.84 -18.46
C ILE A 150 14.15 -42.08 -18.02
N HIS A 151 14.05 -42.47 -16.74
CA HIS A 151 14.69 -43.69 -16.24
C HIS A 151 14.17 -44.99 -16.88
N ARG A 152 12.93 -44.99 -17.41
CA ARG A 152 12.36 -46.13 -18.14
C ARG A 152 12.75 -46.16 -19.63
N GLY A 153 13.45 -45.14 -20.12
CA GLY A 153 13.83 -45.03 -21.52
C GLY A 153 12.73 -44.48 -22.43
N ASP A 154 11.74 -43.77 -21.88
CA ASP A 154 10.75 -43.06 -22.69
C ASP A 154 11.40 -41.80 -23.31
N ASP A 155 11.44 -41.69 -24.64
CA ASP A 155 12.02 -40.54 -25.35
C ASP A 155 11.17 -39.25 -25.30
N VAL A 156 10.03 -39.27 -24.58
CA VAL A 156 9.11 -38.14 -24.49
C VAL A 156 9.49 -37.23 -23.32
N LEU A 157 10.21 -36.15 -23.64
CA LEU A 157 10.51 -35.07 -22.69
C LEU A 157 9.29 -34.16 -22.51
N VAL A 158 8.83 -34.05 -21.26
CA VAL A 158 7.72 -33.15 -20.87
C VAL A 158 8.32 -31.89 -20.24
N PRO A 159 8.07 -30.69 -20.79
CA PRO A 159 8.55 -29.45 -20.19
C PRO A 159 7.90 -29.21 -18.81
N ASP A 160 8.70 -29.22 -17.75
CA ASP A 160 8.24 -29.15 -16.37
C ASP A 160 9.14 -28.30 -15.46
N SER A 161 10.17 -27.65 -16.01
CA SER A 161 11.14 -26.83 -15.28
C SER A 161 11.16 -25.37 -15.73
N GLY A 162 11.69 -24.52 -14.85
CA GLY A 162 12.13 -23.16 -15.18
C GLY A 162 13.65 -23.08 -15.30
N PHE A 163 14.18 -21.88 -15.57
CA PHE A 163 15.61 -21.58 -15.49
C PHE A 163 16.19 -21.87 -14.11
N THR A 164 15.36 -21.76 -13.07
CA THR A 164 15.69 -22.08 -11.68
C THR A 164 14.58 -22.91 -11.04
N SER A 165 14.84 -23.47 -9.85
CA SER A 165 13.80 -24.20 -9.09
C SER A 165 12.72 -23.26 -8.56
N THR A 166 13.04 -21.98 -8.36
CA THR A 166 12.16 -21.00 -7.73
C THR A 166 10.99 -20.69 -8.65
N SER A 167 9.79 -21.08 -8.21
CA SER A 167 8.53 -20.82 -8.91
C SER A 167 7.63 -19.83 -8.19
N VAL A 168 7.87 -19.55 -6.92
CA VAL A 168 6.99 -18.67 -6.13
C VAL A 168 7.79 -17.49 -5.59
N LEU A 169 7.29 -16.28 -5.82
CA LEU A 169 7.79 -15.06 -5.20
C LEU A 169 6.73 -14.50 -4.26
N LEU A 170 7.08 -14.40 -2.97
CA LEU A 170 6.24 -13.80 -1.94
C LEU A 170 6.86 -12.49 -1.47
N LEU A 171 6.23 -11.37 -1.83
CA LEU A 171 6.65 -10.03 -1.43
C LEU A 171 5.95 -9.60 -0.15
N LEU A 172 6.72 -9.44 0.92
CA LEU A 172 6.21 -9.04 2.25
C LEU A 172 6.83 -7.72 2.70
N PRO A 173 6.08 -6.89 3.44
CA PRO A 173 6.52 -5.53 3.74
C PRO A 173 7.63 -5.46 4.80
N SER A 174 7.66 -6.36 5.77
CA SER A 174 8.59 -6.32 6.91
C SER A 174 8.95 -7.71 7.43
N ARG A 175 10.07 -7.83 8.15
CA ARG A 175 10.56 -9.10 8.70
C ARG A 175 9.58 -9.78 9.64
N ASN A 176 8.92 -9.08 10.56
CA ASN A 176 7.96 -9.67 11.48
C ASN A 176 6.74 -10.29 10.75
N LEU A 177 6.28 -9.64 9.69
CA LEU A 177 5.20 -10.14 8.86
C LEU A 177 5.67 -11.34 8.01
N ALA A 178 6.91 -11.30 7.50
CA ALA A 178 7.57 -12.46 6.90
C ALA A 178 7.74 -13.62 7.87
N GLN A 179 8.09 -13.33 9.13
CA GLN A 179 8.26 -14.31 10.19
C GLN A 179 6.96 -15.07 10.43
N ARG A 180 5.86 -14.34 10.61
CA ARG A 180 4.53 -14.92 10.82
C ARG A 180 4.09 -15.77 9.62
N TYR A 181 4.31 -15.26 8.41
CA TYR A 181 3.96 -16.00 7.18
C TYR A 181 4.76 -17.30 7.06
N ILE A 182 6.08 -17.24 7.22
CA ILE A 182 6.96 -18.40 7.10
C ILE A 182 6.69 -19.40 8.23
N ARG A 183 6.48 -18.94 9.48
CA ARG A 183 6.08 -19.83 10.59
C ARG A 183 4.80 -20.59 10.29
N LYS A 184 3.77 -19.93 9.73
CA LYS A 184 2.55 -20.61 9.29
C LYS A 184 2.84 -21.62 8.17
N LEU A 185 3.67 -21.25 7.20
CA LEU A 185 4.05 -22.11 6.08
C LEU A 185 4.80 -23.38 6.54
N VAL A 186 5.78 -23.24 7.43
CA VAL A 186 6.62 -24.37 7.86
C VAL A 186 5.96 -25.24 8.94
N LYS A 187 4.87 -24.78 9.55
CA LYS A 187 4.10 -25.54 10.55
C LYS A 187 3.55 -26.86 10.00
N GLU A 188 3.34 -26.94 8.69
CA GLU A 188 2.87 -28.15 7.99
C GLU A 188 3.95 -29.22 7.80
N PHE A 189 5.20 -28.97 8.23
CA PHE A 189 6.34 -29.88 8.03
C PHE A 189 6.83 -30.47 9.35
N GLU A 190 7.26 -31.75 9.32
CA GLU A 190 7.78 -32.47 10.49
C GLU A 190 9.16 -31.97 10.91
N VAL A 191 10.00 -31.60 9.94
CA VAL A 191 11.39 -31.17 10.16
C VAL A 191 11.64 -29.85 9.45
N VAL A 192 12.17 -28.87 10.17
CA VAL A 192 12.55 -27.56 9.62
C VAL A 192 14.03 -27.30 9.88
N GLU A 193 14.83 -27.29 8.82
CA GLU A 193 16.26 -26.99 8.90
C GLU A 193 16.51 -25.48 8.95
N LYS A 194 17.50 -25.07 9.76
CA LYS A 194 17.90 -23.67 10.02
C LYS A 194 16.80 -22.79 10.64
N LEU A 195 15.86 -23.40 11.38
CA LEU A 195 14.84 -22.65 12.10
C LEU A 195 15.44 -21.71 13.15
N ASP A 196 16.45 -22.14 13.91
CA ASP A 196 17.07 -21.29 14.95
C ASP A 196 17.76 -20.04 14.37
N GLU A 197 18.44 -20.17 13.22
CA GLU A 197 19.03 -19.04 12.49
C GLU A 197 17.94 -18.07 12.02
N PHE A 198 16.86 -18.61 11.49
CA PHE A 198 15.69 -17.83 11.07
C PHE A 198 15.06 -17.07 12.23
N GLU A 199 14.87 -17.73 13.37
CA GLU A 199 14.33 -17.09 14.56
C GLU A 199 15.28 -16.06 15.17
N SER A 200 16.60 -16.17 14.93
CA SER A 200 17.55 -15.13 15.33
C SER A 200 17.51 -13.89 14.41
N ASP A 201 17.27 -14.06 13.11
CA ASP A 201 17.29 -12.97 12.11
C ASP A 201 15.91 -12.28 11.98
N PHE A 202 14.83 -13.07 11.93
CA PHE A 202 13.45 -12.62 11.80
C PHE A 202 12.71 -12.54 13.14
N GLY A 203 13.33 -13.01 14.22
CA GLY A 203 12.80 -13.00 15.58
C GLY A 203 12.36 -11.64 16.08
N PRO A 204 11.60 -11.61 17.19
CA PRO A 204 11.22 -10.35 17.79
C PRO A 204 12.46 -9.60 18.30
N SER A 205 12.65 -8.37 17.83
CA SER A 205 13.41 -7.36 18.55
C SER A 205 12.61 -6.88 19.76
N GLU A 206 13.26 -6.61 20.90
CA GLU A 206 12.56 -6.02 22.05
C GLU A 206 11.81 -4.75 21.62
N PRO A 207 10.53 -4.58 22.01
CA PRO A 207 9.78 -3.38 21.64
C PRO A 207 10.44 -2.16 22.29
N GLU A 208 10.90 -1.22 21.45
CA GLU A 208 11.55 0.01 21.93
C GLU A 208 10.58 0.92 22.72
N ASP A 209 9.27 0.81 22.49
CA ASP A 209 8.24 1.63 23.14
C ASP A 209 7.65 0.92 24.38
N PRO A 210 7.88 1.44 25.60
CA PRO A 210 7.28 0.89 26.82
C PRO A 210 5.74 0.89 26.82
N LYS A 211 5.12 1.69 25.93
CA LYS A 211 3.66 1.77 25.77
C LYS A 211 3.14 0.93 24.63
N PHE A 212 3.95 0.09 24.00
CA PHE A 212 3.55 -0.75 22.88
C PHE A 212 2.32 -1.61 23.21
N ALA A 213 2.26 -2.18 24.42
CA ALA A 213 1.13 -2.99 24.88
C ALA A 213 -0.19 -2.19 24.98
N GLN A 214 -0.14 -0.86 25.09
CA GLN A 214 -1.33 0.01 25.14
C GLN A 214 -1.80 0.45 23.75
N LYS A 215 -1.06 0.09 22.69
CA LYS A 215 -1.42 0.45 21.31
C LYS A 215 -2.60 -0.41 20.82
N PRO A 216 -3.39 0.11 19.87
CA PRO A 216 -4.44 -0.66 19.19
C PRO A 216 -3.95 -2.00 18.63
N GLU A 217 -4.87 -2.97 18.51
CA GLU A 217 -4.56 -4.33 18.02
C GLU A 217 -3.94 -4.31 16.62
N ASP A 218 -4.48 -3.52 15.68
CA ASP A 218 -3.95 -3.38 14.33
C ASP A 218 -2.47 -2.91 14.33
N TYR A 219 -2.14 -1.94 15.19
CA TYR A 219 -0.77 -1.49 15.36
C TYR A 219 0.14 -2.58 15.93
N ARG A 220 -0.33 -3.30 16.96
CA ARG A 220 0.44 -4.39 17.56
C ARG A 220 0.69 -5.50 16.53
N VAL A 221 -0.31 -5.87 15.75
CA VAL A 221 -0.18 -6.85 14.66
C VAL A 221 0.88 -6.40 13.65
N LEU A 222 0.91 -5.13 13.23
CA LEU A 222 1.85 -4.67 12.21
C LEU A 222 3.29 -4.46 12.73
N PHE A 223 3.46 -4.06 13.99
CA PHE A 223 4.75 -3.58 14.51
C PHE A 223 5.35 -4.43 15.62
N GLU A 224 4.73 -5.54 16.01
CA GLU A 224 5.31 -6.46 16.99
C GLU A 224 6.47 -7.22 16.37
N GLY A 225 7.64 -7.17 17.01
CA GLY A 225 8.87 -7.83 16.56
C GLY A 225 9.73 -7.00 15.61
N ASN A 226 10.52 -7.66 14.76
CA ASN A 226 11.48 -7.01 13.87
C ASN A 226 10.78 -6.40 12.64
N VAL A 227 10.71 -5.06 12.57
CA VAL A 227 10.01 -4.35 11.49
C VAL A 227 10.93 -3.94 10.32
N ASP A 228 12.17 -4.43 10.28
CA ASP A 228 13.10 -4.12 9.19
C ASP A 228 12.53 -4.60 7.84
N ASP A 229 12.70 -3.77 6.82
CA ASP A 229 12.15 -3.96 5.47
C ASP A 229 13.25 -4.34 4.47
N ARG A 230 14.42 -4.81 4.94
CA ARG A 230 15.51 -5.30 4.10
C ARG A 230 15.79 -6.78 4.33
N PHE A 231 15.07 -7.65 3.63
CA PHE A 231 15.29 -9.09 3.73
C PHE A 231 15.00 -9.83 2.42
N CYS A 232 15.63 -10.99 2.27
CA CYS A 232 15.40 -11.93 1.19
C CYS A 232 15.82 -13.32 1.69
N ILE A 233 14.95 -14.32 1.56
CA ILE A 233 15.19 -15.70 2.04
C ILE A 233 14.65 -16.70 1.02
N GLY A 234 15.46 -17.71 0.68
CA GLY A 234 15.06 -18.84 -0.12
C GLY A 234 14.60 -20.01 0.74
N ILE A 235 13.48 -20.63 0.38
CA ILE A 235 12.91 -21.79 1.08
C ILE A 235 12.82 -22.95 0.10
N LYS A 236 13.42 -24.09 0.47
CA LYS A 236 13.24 -25.36 -0.23
C LYS A 236 12.25 -26.24 0.51
N LEU A 237 11.31 -26.80 -0.21
CA LEU A 237 10.33 -27.74 0.33
C LEU A 237 10.65 -29.16 -0.14
N HIS A 238 10.37 -30.12 0.73
CA HIS A 238 10.35 -31.54 0.43
C HIS A 238 9.07 -32.14 1.03
N ARG A 239 8.79 -33.43 0.80
CA ARG A 239 7.54 -34.06 1.27
C ARG A 239 7.21 -33.87 2.75
N ARG A 240 8.21 -33.89 3.64
CA ARG A 240 8.03 -33.78 5.11
C ARG A 240 9.03 -32.84 5.79
N ARG A 241 9.92 -32.21 5.03
CA ARG A 241 10.92 -31.28 5.54
C ARG A 241 10.91 -29.98 4.77
N ALA A 242 11.23 -28.88 5.44
CA ALA A 242 11.48 -27.58 4.85
C ALA A 242 12.90 -27.13 5.22
N VAL A 243 13.61 -26.52 4.26
CA VAL A 243 14.96 -25.99 4.48
C VAL A 243 14.94 -24.49 4.24
N LEU A 244 15.12 -23.73 5.33
CA LEU A 244 15.24 -22.27 5.28
C LEU A 244 16.65 -21.87 4.82
N TYR A 245 16.81 -20.63 4.35
CA TYR A 245 18.07 -20.12 3.77
C TYR A 245 18.71 -21.08 2.76
N SER A 246 17.87 -21.66 1.90
CA SER A 246 18.35 -22.39 0.73
C SER A 246 18.90 -21.41 -0.30
N GLU A 247 19.87 -21.85 -1.11
CA GLU A 247 20.33 -21.05 -2.24
C GLU A 247 19.16 -20.72 -3.18
N TYR A 248 19.09 -19.47 -3.65
CA TYR A 248 17.87 -18.99 -4.31
C TYR A 248 17.61 -19.63 -5.67
N LYS A 249 18.64 -20.20 -6.31
CA LYS A 249 18.48 -20.98 -7.55
C LYS A 249 17.85 -22.36 -7.28
N GLN A 250 18.00 -22.88 -6.07
CA GLN A 250 17.51 -24.20 -5.65
C GLN A 250 16.21 -24.12 -4.85
N SER A 251 15.90 -22.97 -4.22
CA SER A 251 14.65 -22.77 -3.49
C SER A 251 13.41 -22.99 -4.36
N ASP A 252 12.29 -23.35 -3.74
CA ASP A 252 10.99 -23.38 -4.42
C ASP A 252 10.26 -22.04 -4.24
N ILE A 253 10.47 -21.39 -3.10
CA ILE A 253 9.87 -20.10 -2.72
C ILE A 253 10.98 -19.10 -2.41
N LEU A 254 10.88 -17.91 -2.99
CA LEU A 254 11.63 -16.74 -2.59
C LEU A 254 10.72 -15.81 -1.79
N VAL A 255 11.06 -15.52 -0.54
CA VAL A 255 10.34 -14.56 0.31
C VAL A 255 11.23 -13.34 0.48
N ALA A 256 10.73 -12.16 0.10
CA ALA A 256 11.55 -10.95 0.11
C ALA A 256 10.72 -9.70 0.37
N SER A 257 11.38 -8.65 0.86
CA SER A 257 10.84 -7.30 0.73
C SER A 257 11.22 -6.72 -0.63
N PRO A 258 10.48 -5.72 -1.15
CA PRO A 258 10.87 -5.04 -2.39
C PRO A 258 12.30 -4.46 -2.33
N LEU A 259 12.71 -3.93 -1.17
CA LEU A 259 14.05 -3.39 -0.96
C LEU A 259 15.12 -4.49 -0.90
N GLY A 260 14.87 -5.56 -0.14
CA GLY A 260 15.77 -6.70 -0.03
C GLY A 260 15.95 -7.41 -1.38
N LEU A 261 14.88 -7.54 -2.16
CA LEU A 261 14.91 -8.09 -3.51
C LEU A 261 15.79 -7.26 -4.45
N ALA A 262 15.68 -5.91 -4.41
CA ALA A 262 16.54 -5.02 -5.21
C ALA A 262 18.00 -5.26 -4.95
N HIS A 263 18.33 -5.27 -3.66
CA HIS A 263 19.69 -5.38 -3.20
C HIS A 263 20.29 -6.70 -3.63
N TYR A 264 19.49 -7.77 -3.55
CA TYR A 264 19.94 -9.10 -3.88
C TYR A 264 20.14 -9.32 -5.39
N ILE A 265 19.22 -8.84 -6.22
CA ILE A 265 19.31 -8.97 -7.68
C ILE A 265 20.43 -8.09 -8.26
N GLY A 266 20.90 -7.09 -7.50
CA GLY A 266 21.94 -6.15 -7.94
C GLY A 266 21.37 -4.93 -8.68
N LEU A 267 20.04 -4.74 -8.66
CA LEU A 267 19.32 -3.63 -9.30
C LEU A 267 19.07 -2.43 -8.35
N GLY A 268 19.60 -2.48 -7.13
CA GLY A 268 19.42 -1.41 -6.14
C GLY A 268 20.33 -0.20 -6.38
N GLU A 269 19.73 0.98 -6.60
CA GLU A 269 20.43 2.26 -6.51
C GLU A 269 20.80 2.59 -5.05
N SER A 270 21.84 1.98 -4.48
CA SER A 270 22.60 2.60 -3.39
C SER A 270 23.91 1.89 -3.05
N GLN A 271 24.97 2.64 -3.33
CA GLN A 271 26.30 2.64 -2.70
C GLN A 271 27.20 1.46 -3.03
N LYS A 272 28.09 1.71 -4.00
CA LYS A 272 29.55 1.58 -3.83
C LYS A 272 29.99 0.61 -2.71
N ALA A 273 29.71 -0.67 -2.87
CA ALA A 273 30.64 -1.68 -2.39
C ALA A 273 31.61 -1.87 -3.55
N GLU A 274 32.73 -1.14 -3.52
CA GLU A 274 33.84 -1.19 -4.49
C GLU A 274 34.56 -2.56 -4.53
N SER A 275 33.90 -3.67 -4.17
CA SER A 275 34.54 -4.98 -4.01
C SER A 275 33.73 -6.20 -4.46
N ALA A 276 32.48 -6.04 -4.92
CA ALA A 276 31.75 -7.16 -5.54
C ALA A 276 31.38 -6.78 -6.97
N PRO A 277 31.75 -7.59 -7.99
CA PRO A 277 31.15 -7.43 -9.31
C PRO A 277 29.63 -7.50 -9.13
N SER A 278 28.89 -6.55 -9.71
CA SER A 278 27.44 -6.58 -9.74
C SER A 278 27.01 -7.74 -10.62
N VAL A 279 27.01 -8.95 -10.05
CA VAL A 279 26.48 -10.14 -10.68
C VAL A 279 25.00 -9.88 -10.88
N ASP A 280 24.58 -9.74 -12.13
CA ASP A 280 23.17 -9.65 -12.48
C ASP A 280 22.51 -10.99 -12.14
N ARG A 281 21.66 -10.99 -11.12
CA ARG A 281 20.92 -12.18 -10.68
C ARG A 281 19.45 -12.13 -11.10
N SER A 282 19.12 -11.32 -12.11
CA SER A 282 17.75 -11.19 -12.64
C SER A 282 17.18 -12.53 -13.14
N TYR A 283 18.04 -13.46 -13.57
CA TYR A 283 17.66 -14.81 -13.98
C TYR A 283 16.86 -15.59 -12.92
N LEU A 284 17.02 -15.26 -11.63
CA LEU A 284 16.27 -15.89 -10.55
C LEU A 284 14.77 -15.53 -10.57
N LEU A 285 14.41 -14.40 -11.17
CA LEU A 285 13.02 -13.97 -11.33
C LEU A 285 12.41 -14.39 -12.67
N ALA A 286 13.20 -14.96 -13.58
CA ALA A 286 12.75 -15.30 -14.93
C ALA A 286 11.69 -16.42 -14.95
N SER A 287 11.68 -17.30 -13.95
CA SER A 287 10.83 -18.50 -13.90
C SER A 287 9.77 -18.50 -12.78
N ILE A 288 9.41 -17.32 -12.30
CA ILE A 288 8.31 -17.21 -11.33
C ILE A 288 6.98 -17.58 -12.01
N GLU A 289 6.28 -18.54 -11.41
CA GLU A 289 4.96 -19.04 -11.80
C GLU A 289 3.85 -18.43 -10.94
N ILE A 290 4.13 -18.08 -9.68
CA ILE A 290 3.19 -17.44 -8.76
C ILE A 290 3.86 -16.23 -8.10
N LEU A 291 3.28 -15.05 -8.29
CA LEU A 291 3.60 -13.83 -7.56
C LEU A 291 2.52 -13.58 -6.50
N CYS A 292 2.92 -13.51 -5.23
CA CYS A 292 2.04 -13.17 -4.13
C CYS A 292 2.51 -11.87 -3.46
N VAL A 293 1.61 -10.89 -3.35
CA VAL A 293 1.88 -9.62 -2.65
C VAL A 293 0.74 -9.34 -1.67
N PRO A 294 0.79 -9.94 -0.48
CA PRO A 294 -0.21 -9.66 0.55
C PRO A 294 0.03 -8.30 1.23
N MET A 295 -1.01 -7.79 1.89
CA MET A 295 -0.99 -6.55 2.68
C MET A 295 -0.58 -5.29 1.88
N LEU A 296 -1.17 -5.09 0.70
CA LEU A 296 -0.89 -3.92 -0.16
C LEU A 296 -1.03 -2.56 0.56
N GLU A 297 -1.92 -2.46 1.54
CA GLU A 297 -2.10 -1.27 2.38
C GLU A 297 -0.85 -0.90 3.19
N VAL A 298 -0.04 -1.86 3.61
CA VAL A 298 1.21 -1.59 4.32
C VAL A 298 2.23 -0.98 3.36
N PHE A 299 2.26 -1.44 2.11
CA PHE A 299 3.15 -0.90 1.08
C PHE A 299 2.82 0.56 0.71
N LEU A 300 1.58 1.03 0.90
CA LEU A 300 1.24 2.46 0.77
C LEU A 300 2.01 3.34 1.75
N MET A 301 2.35 2.78 2.92
CA MET A 301 3.14 3.45 3.96
C MET A 301 4.65 3.21 3.80
N GLN A 302 5.06 2.53 2.73
CA GLN A 302 6.45 2.31 2.35
C GLN A 302 6.78 3.07 1.05
N ASN A 303 7.80 2.63 0.31
CA ASN A 303 8.09 3.17 -1.01
C ASN A 303 7.30 2.39 -2.07
N TRP A 304 6.15 2.92 -2.47
CA TRP A 304 5.31 2.33 -3.51
C TRP A 304 6.04 2.16 -4.86
N GLY A 305 6.88 3.12 -5.22
CA GLY A 305 7.69 3.05 -6.44
C GLY A 305 8.63 1.85 -6.44
N ARG A 306 9.22 1.54 -5.27
CA ARG A 306 10.10 0.37 -5.14
C ARG A 306 9.35 -0.95 -5.29
N LEU A 307 8.11 -1.04 -4.79
CA LEU A 307 7.24 -2.20 -5.04
C LEU A 307 6.94 -2.35 -6.54
N LYS A 308 6.56 -1.26 -7.22
CA LYS A 308 6.31 -1.27 -8.67
C LYS A 308 7.53 -1.80 -9.44
N SER A 309 8.70 -1.23 -9.18
CA SER A 309 9.95 -1.68 -9.82
C SER A 309 10.25 -3.15 -9.53
N ALA A 310 10.10 -3.59 -8.28
CA ALA A 310 10.33 -4.99 -7.91
C ALA A 310 9.40 -5.96 -8.66
N ILE A 311 8.15 -5.57 -8.93
CA ILE A 311 7.20 -6.36 -9.71
C ILE A 311 7.50 -6.31 -11.21
N ASP A 312 7.95 -5.16 -11.72
CA ASP A 312 8.39 -5.00 -13.11
C ASP A 312 9.60 -5.89 -13.44
N ASP A 313 10.47 -6.13 -12.46
CA ASP A 313 11.63 -7.03 -12.59
C ASP A 313 11.21 -8.53 -12.70
N VAL A 314 9.97 -8.90 -12.34
CA VAL A 314 9.52 -10.31 -12.30
C VAL A 314 9.16 -10.82 -13.70
N ASN A 315 9.80 -11.92 -14.11
CA ASN A 315 9.78 -12.45 -15.49
C ASN A 315 10.21 -11.42 -16.55
N ALA A 316 11.06 -10.45 -16.17
CA ALA A 316 11.71 -9.60 -17.16
C ALA A 316 12.60 -10.45 -18.09
N PRO A 317 12.77 -10.07 -19.36
CA PRO A 317 13.70 -10.76 -20.26
C PRO A 317 15.12 -10.67 -19.71
N VAL A 318 15.82 -11.81 -19.63
CA VAL A 318 17.18 -11.89 -19.08
C VAL A 318 18.15 -12.33 -20.17
N GLU A 319 19.27 -11.62 -20.28
CA GLU A 319 20.43 -12.08 -21.05
C GLU A 319 21.21 -13.09 -20.21
N LEU A 320 21.06 -14.37 -20.54
CA LEU A 320 21.78 -15.45 -19.86
C LEU A 320 23.23 -15.45 -20.34
N ARG A 321 24.11 -14.76 -19.60
CA ARG A 321 25.55 -14.70 -19.91
C ARG A 321 26.30 -15.95 -19.50
N ASP A 322 25.87 -16.58 -18.41
CA ASP A 322 26.40 -17.85 -17.91
C ASP A 322 25.23 -18.83 -17.72
N THR A 323 25.27 -19.94 -18.46
CA THR A 323 24.24 -20.97 -18.44
C THR A 323 24.64 -22.18 -17.59
N SER A 324 25.88 -22.21 -17.07
CA SER A 324 26.39 -23.33 -16.28
C SER A 324 25.68 -23.48 -14.92
N GLU A 325 25.09 -22.38 -14.42
CA GLU A 325 24.36 -22.35 -13.16
C GLU A 325 22.84 -22.60 -13.29
N LEU A 326 22.35 -22.79 -14.52
CA LEU A 326 20.92 -22.87 -14.84
C LEU A 326 20.43 -24.32 -14.94
N GLY A 327 19.11 -24.49 -14.82
CA GLY A 327 18.45 -25.77 -14.97
C GLY A 327 18.55 -26.36 -16.38
N ASP A 328 18.11 -27.61 -16.52
CA ASP A 328 18.08 -28.32 -17.80
C ASP A 328 17.12 -27.65 -18.80
N PHE A 329 17.69 -27.08 -19.87
CA PHE A 329 16.94 -26.40 -20.93
C PHE A 329 16.03 -27.32 -21.72
N THR A 330 16.30 -28.63 -21.75
CA THR A 330 15.45 -29.58 -22.48
C THR A 330 14.07 -29.75 -21.83
N ARG A 331 13.98 -29.42 -20.53
CA ARG A 331 12.76 -29.45 -19.72
C ARG A 331 12.13 -28.07 -19.51
N LEU A 332 12.75 -27.02 -20.05
CA LEU A 332 12.31 -25.64 -19.85
C LEU A 332 10.93 -25.43 -20.46
N LYS A 333 9.99 -24.90 -19.66
CA LYS A 333 8.65 -24.57 -20.14
C LYS A 333 8.73 -23.57 -21.31
N PRO A 334 7.98 -23.78 -22.42
CA PRO A 334 8.06 -22.94 -23.62
C PRO A 334 7.87 -21.45 -23.35
N HIS A 335 6.93 -21.09 -22.48
CA HIS A 335 6.67 -19.68 -22.16
C HIS A 335 7.82 -18.98 -21.42
N PHE A 336 8.69 -19.72 -20.72
CA PHE A 336 9.90 -19.12 -20.16
C PHE A 336 10.99 -18.98 -21.23
N ALA A 337 11.11 -19.95 -22.15
CA ALA A 337 12.03 -19.85 -23.28
C ALA A 337 11.67 -18.69 -24.24
N GLU A 338 10.38 -18.46 -24.45
CA GLU A 338 9.83 -17.41 -25.32
C GLU A 338 9.77 -16.02 -24.64
N GLY A 339 10.09 -15.93 -23.34
CA GLY A 339 9.97 -14.69 -22.58
C GLY A 339 8.52 -14.25 -22.31
N THR A 340 7.54 -15.14 -22.50
CA THR A 340 6.10 -14.92 -22.26
C THR A 340 5.67 -15.30 -20.83
N GLY A 341 6.62 -15.63 -19.93
CA GLY A 341 6.35 -16.03 -18.54
C GLY A 341 5.45 -15.05 -17.78
N LYS A 342 5.57 -13.74 -18.04
CA LYS A 342 4.70 -12.71 -17.43
C LYS A 342 3.21 -12.91 -17.73
N VAL A 343 2.86 -13.51 -18.88
CA VAL A 343 1.49 -13.81 -19.32
C VAL A 343 0.92 -15.05 -18.64
N HIS A 344 1.80 -16.00 -18.29
CA HIS A 344 1.42 -17.29 -17.70
C HIS A 344 1.45 -17.28 -16.17
N ARG A 345 2.19 -16.35 -15.56
CA ARG A 345 2.30 -16.21 -14.11
C ARG A 345 0.94 -15.91 -13.46
N GLN A 346 0.65 -16.60 -12.38
CA GLN A 346 -0.45 -16.27 -11.48
C GLN A 346 -0.08 -15.08 -10.58
N ASN A 347 -0.93 -14.07 -10.48
CA ASN A 347 -0.71 -12.91 -9.62
C ASN A 347 -1.81 -12.85 -8.55
N ILE A 348 -1.41 -12.95 -7.28
CA ILE A 348 -2.31 -12.92 -6.11
C ILE A 348 -1.95 -11.71 -5.26
N PHE A 349 -2.86 -10.75 -5.17
CA PHE A 349 -2.75 -9.57 -4.34
C PHE A 349 -3.83 -9.58 -3.28
N THR A 350 -3.49 -9.20 -2.04
CA THR A 350 -4.50 -9.03 -0.98
C THR A 350 -4.37 -7.65 -0.36
N SER A 351 -5.50 -7.00 -0.08
CA SER A 351 -5.54 -5.70 0.60
C SER A 351 -6.65 -5.62 1.63
N LEU A 352 -6.49 -4.81 2.67
CA LEU A 352 -7.54 -4.54 3.66
C LEU A 352 -8.75 -3.77 3.09
N PHE A 353 -8.57 -3.01 2.01
CA PHE A 353 -9.63 -2.21 1.40
C PHE A 353 -9.33 -1.91 -0.08
N PRO A 354 -10.35 -1.52 -0.89
CA PRO A 354 -10.12 -1.08 -2.25
C PRO A 354 -9.36 0.25 -2.28
N HIS A 355 -8.44 0.39 -3.22
CA HIS A 355 -7.67 1.62 -3.41
C HIS A 355 -7.27 1.81 -4.88
N PRO A 356 -7.25 3.06 -5.41
CA PRO A 356 -6.93 3.30 -6.81
C PRO A 356 -5.52 2.83 -7.20
N TYR A 357 -4.56 2.93 -6.28
CA TYR A 357 -3.19 2.45 -6.53
C TYR A 357 -3.13 0.92 -6.66
N PHE A 358 -3.95 0.18 -5.93
CA PHE A 358 -3.98 -1.29 -6.01
C PHE A 358 -4.54 -1.71 -7.36
N ARG A 359 -5.66 -1.12 -7.77
CA ARG A 359 -6.28 -1.36 -9.08
C ARG A 359 -5.33 -0.98 -10.22
N SER A 360 -4.66 0.15 -10.12
CA SER A 360 -3.69 0.61 -11.13
C SER A 360 -2.50 -0.35 -11.25
N LEU A 361 -1.90 -0.75 -10.12
CA LEU A 361 -0.81 -1.74 -10.12
C LEU A 361 -1.29 -3.09 -10.65
N PHE A 362 -2.44 -3.57 -10.20
CA PHE A 362 -3.00 -4.84 -10.62
C PHE A 362 -3.25 -4.85 -12.13
N ARG A 363 -3.89 -3.81 -12.68
CA ARG A 363 -4.09 -3.67 -14.14
C ARG A 363 -2.78 -3.58 -14.90
N HIS A 364 -1.79 -2.84 -14.38
CA HIS A 364 -0.45 -2.76 -14.99
C HIS A 364 0.23 -4.14 -15.07
N VAL A 365 0.11 -4.94 -14.00
CA VAL A 365 0.65 -6.31 -13.96
C VAL A 365 -0.12 -7.24 -14.88
N CYS A 366 -1.44 -7.09 -14.98
CA CYS A 366 -2.31 -7.93 -15.80
C CYS A 366 -2.34 -7.50 -17.27
N ALA A 367 -1.98 -6.27 -17.62
CA ALA A 367 -2.03 -5.76 -19.00
C ALA A 367 -1.16 -6.56 -19.98
N SER A 368 -0.17 -7.30 -19.48
CA SER A 368 0.63 -8.22 -20.29
C SER A 368 -0.10 -9.51 -20.66
N SER A 369 -1.19 -9.89 -20.00
CA SER A 369 -1.94 -11.09 -20.37
C SER A 369 -2.81 -10.82 -21.59
N GLN A 370 -2.34 -11.20 -22.77
CA GLN A 370 -3.13 -11.18 -24.03
C GLN A 370 -4.29 -12.19 -24.00
N LEU A 371 -4.34 -13.07 -22.99
CA LEU A 371 -5.41 -14.03 -22.78
C LEU A 371 -6.62 -13.29 -22.19
N ALA A 372 -7.78 -13.47 -22.81
CA ALA A 372 -9.04 -12.78 -22.58
C ALA A 372 -9.70 -13.00 -21.20
N GLU A 373 -8.93 -13.35 -20.17
CA GLU A 373 -9.41 -13.43 -18.79
C GLU A 373 -9.37 -12.03 -18.19
N SER A 374 -10.54 -11.44 -17.96
CA SER A 374 -10.65 -10.13 -17.33
C SER A 374 -10.06 -10.21 -15.91
N PRO A 375 -9.18 -9.27 -15.50
CA PRO A 375 -8.65 -9.25 -14.14
C PRO A 375 -9.82 -9.20 -13.15
N GLU A 376 -9.93 -10.21 -12.29
CA GLU A 376 -11.03 -10.28 -11.31
C GLU A 376 -10.63 -9.52 -10.05
N GLU A 377 -11.27 -8.37 -9.83
CA GLU A 377 -11.25 -7.64 -8.57
C GLU A 377 -12.38 -8.21 -7.70
N ILE A 378 -12.03 -9.05 -6.72
CA ILE A 378 -13.01 -9.63 -5.81
C ILE A 378 -13.04 -8.79 -4.55
N ASN A 379 -14.11 -8.00 -4.43
CA ASN A 379 -14.40 -7.22 -3.25
C ASN A 379 -15.45 -7.98 -2.44
N GLU A 380 -15.01 -8.68 -1.39
CA GLU A 380 -15.91 -9.45 -0.53
C GLU A 380 -16.77 -8.56 0.39
N SER A 381 -16.46 -7.25 0.46
CA SER A 381 -17.19 -6.34 1.35
C SER A 381 -18.58 -6.04 0.80
N GLN A 382 -19.59 -6.77 1.29
CA GLN A 382 -21.00 -6.46 1.04
C GLN A 382 -21.42 -5.11 1.66
N ARG A 383 -20.64 -4.61 2.62
CA ARG A 383 -20.71 -3.26 3.18
C ARG A 383 -19.41 -2.98 3.91
N ILE A 384 -18.63 -2.01 3.46
CA ILE A 384 -17.48 -1.52 4.24
C ILE A 384 -18.06 -0.73 5.43
N PRO A 385 -17.89 -1.19 6.69
CA PRO A 385 -18.36 -0.42 7.84
C PRO A 385 -17.70 0.95 7.82
N SER A 386 -18.52 2.00 7.82
CA SER A 386 -17.97 3.35 7.80
C SER A 386 -17.32 3.64 9.15
N ALA A 387 -16.17 4.32 9.14
CA ALA A 387 -15.49 4.70 10.37
C ALA A 387 -16.46 5.38 11.36
N LEU A 388 -17.36 6.21 10.86
CA LEU A 388 -18.35 6.91 11.68
C LEU A 388 -19.34 6.03 12.43
N GLU A 389 -19.54 4.77 12.03
CA GLU A 389 -20.37 3.82 12.81
C GLU A 389 -19.74 3.54 14.19
N GLY A 390 -18.41 3.66 14.33
CA GLY A 390 -17.68 3.53 15.59
C GLY A 390 -17.51 4.82 16.40
N LEU A 391 -18.12 5.93 15.98
CA LEU A 391 -17.92 7.23 16.63
C LEU A 391 -18.69 7.34 17.96
N GLN A 392 -17.95 7.49 19.06
CA GLN A 392 -18.51 7.58 20.41
C GLN A 392 -18.65 9.02 20.95
N CYS A 393 -18.16 10.03 20.24
CA CYS A 393 -18.19 11.43 20.69
C CYS A 393 -18.84 12.35 19.67
N ARG A 394 -19.53 13.40 20.13
CA ARG A 394 -20.15 14.42 19.28
C ARG A 394 -19.15 15.51 18.96
N VAL A 395 -18.61 15.49 17.74
CA VAL A 395 -17.67 16.50 17.23
C VAL A 395 -18.17 16.96 15.87
N ARG A 396 -18.19 18.29 15.64
CA ARG A 396 -18.60 18.85 14.35
C ARG A 396 -17.60 18.45 13.27
N GLN A 397 -18.08 17.77 12.24
CA GLN A 397 -17.26 17.30 11.13
C GLN A 397 -17.69 18.01 9.85
N TYR A 398 -16.71 18.64 9.19
CA TYR A 398 -16.87 19.37 7.94
C TYR A 398 -16.12 18.62 6.85
N PHE A 399 -16.84 18.20 5.81
CA PHE A 399 -16.22 17.67 4.59
C PHE A 399 -16.29 18.75 3.52
N LEU A 400 -15.13 19.15 2.99
CA LEU A 400 -15.00 20.23 2.03
C LEU A 400 -14.56 19.68 0.69
N ARG A 401 -15.41 19.86 -0.31
CA ARG A 401 -15.08 19.45 -1.67
C ARG A 401 -14.08 20.42 -2.28
N VAL A 402 -13.02 19.85 -2.84
CA VAL A 402 -12.01 20.53 -3.63
C VAL A 402 -12.38 20.35 -5.11
N PRO A 403 -12.61 21.44 -5.87
CA PRO A 403 -12.78 21.35 -7.31
C PRO A 403 -11.50 20.78 -7.92
N ALA A 404 -11.63 19.66 -8.63
CA ALA A 404 -10.51 18.97 -9.28
C ALA A 404 -10.88 18.64 -10.73
N GLU A 405 -11.04 19.69 -11.54
CA GLU A 405 -11.62 19.62 -12.89
C GLU A 405 -10.55 19.38 -13.97
N SER A 406 -9.30 19.80 -13.72
CA SER A 406 -8.20 19.71 -14.70
C SER A 406 -7.54 18.32 -14.77
N GLY A 407 -8.24 17.28 -14.30
CA GLY A 407 -7.78 15.89 -14.32
C GLY A 407 -6.93 15.47 -13.11
N VAL A 408 -6.63 14.17 -13.03
CA VAL A 408 -5.94 13.56 -11.87
C VAL A 408 -4.53 14.13 -11.66
N ALA A 409 -3.81 14.42 -12.75
CA ALA A 409 -2.43 14.93 -12.69
C ALA A 409 -2.34 16.31 -12.00
N ASN A 410 -3.35 17.15 -12.19
CA ASN A 410 -3.40 18.50 -11.63
C ASN A 410 -4.10 18.58 -10.27
N ALA A 411 -4.82 17.52 -9.86
CA ALA A 411 -5.60 17.49 -8.64
C ALA A 411 -4.79 17.83 -7.37
N HIS A 412 -3.51 17.45 -7.31
CA HIS A 412 -2.63 17.79 -6.19
C HIS A 412 -2.34 19.30 -6.12
N GLN A 413 -2.10 19.94 -7.26
CA GLN A 413 -1.84 21.38 -7.33
C GLN A 413 -3.12 22.17 -7.05
N GLU A 414 -4.26 21.75 -7.61
CA GLU A 414 -5.56 22.37 -7.36
C GLU A 414 -5.93 22.28 -5.87
N ARG A 415 -5.65 21.16 -5.20
CA ARG A 415 -5.84 21.01 -3.75
C ARG A 415 -4.93 21.92 -2.94
N LEU A 416 -3.67 22.10 -3.34
CA LEU A 416 -2.76 23.05 -2.69
C LEU A 416 -3.30 24.48 -2.84
N THR A 417 -3.68 24.87 -4.05
CA THR A 417 -4.30 26.18 -4.32
C THR A 417 -5.58 26.37 -3.49
N TYR A 418 -6.46 25.38 -3.42
CA TYR A 418 -7.66 25.45 -2.59
C TYR A 418 -7.30 25.63 -1.11
N PHE A 419 -6.31 24.88 -0.62
CA PHE A 419 -5.86 24.97 0.77
C PHE A 419 -5.33 26.37 1.10
N THR A 420 -4.49 26.95 0.25
CA THR A 420 -3.85 28.25 0.51
C THR A 420 -4.76 29.43 0.24
N GLU A 421 -5.54 29.39 -0.86
CA GLU A 421 -6.33 30.53 -1.32
C GLU A 421 -7.74 30.55 -0.71
N LYS A 422 -8.39 29.39 -0.55
CA LYS A 422 -9.76 29.29 -0.05
C LYS A 422 -9.77 28.89 1.43
N LEU A 423 -9.30 27.70 1.79
CA LEU A 423 -9.41 27.18 3.16
C LEU A 423 -8.68 28.07 4.18
N TYR A 424 -7.40 28.34 3.95
CA TYR A 424 -6.57 29.11 4.86
C TYR A 424 -7.17 30.50 5.11
N ARG A 425 -7.46 31.25 4.04
CA ARG A 425 -7.95 32.64 4.13
C ARG A 425 -9.36 32.75 4.69
N THR A 426 -10.27 31.86 4.34
CA THR A 426 -11.71 32.00 4.69
C THR A 426 -12.10 31.27 5.97
N ARG A 427 -11.45 30.15 6.30
CA ARG A 427 -11.86 29.30 7.44
C ARG A 427 -10.81 29.19 8.54
N LEU A 428 -9.53 29.15 8.18
CA LEU A 428 -8.49 28.94 9.18
C LEU A 428 -8.00 30.23 9.84
N THR A 429 -8.14 31.39 9.18
CA THR A 429 -7.72 32.70 9.71
C THR A 429 -8.23 32.96 11.14
N TYR A 430 -9.49 32.59 11.44
CA TYR A 430 -10.04 32.73 12.79
C TYR A 430 -9.28 31.88 13.82
N TYR A 431 -8.95 30.62 13.48
CA TYR A 431 -8.20 29.73 14.37
C TYR A 431 -6.76 30.21 14.59
N PHE A 432 -6.12 30.77 13.55
CA PHE A 432 -4.79 31.38 13.69
C PHE A 432 -4.84 32.62 14.59
N ALA A 433 -5.82 33.50 14.39
CA ALA A 433 -5.98 34.72 15.19
C ALA A 433 -6.24 34.41 16.67
N THR A 434 -7.05 33.38 16.95
CA THR A 434 -7.36 32.92 18.31
C THR A 434 -6.29 31.98 18.89
N ARG A 435 -5.23 31.67 18.14
CA ARG A 435 -4.19 30.69 18.51
C ARG A 435 -4.75 29.34 18.92
N THR A 436 -5.84 28.91 18.26
CA THR A 436 -6.51 27.64 18.53
C THR A 436 -5.57 26.48 18.14
N PRO A 437 -5.29 25.52 19.06
CA PRO A 437 -4.44 24.39 18.76
C PRO A 437 -4.99 23.55 17.60
N MET A 438 -4.22 23.43 16.52
CA MET A 438 -4.60 22.79 15.27
C MET A 438 -3.62 21.69 14.89
N LEU A 439 -4.15 20.53 14.52
CA LEU A 439 -3.39 19.42 13.94
C LEU A 439 -3.74 19.30 12.45
N VAL A 440 -2.77 19.46 11.57
CA VAL A 440 -2.93 19.29 10.12
C VAL A 440 -2.26 17.98 9.71
N ILE A 441 -3.03 17.05 9.17
CA ILE A 441 -2.55 15.72 8.78
C ILE A 441 -2.62 15.59 7.26
N VAL A 442 -1.49 15.25 6.65
CA VAL A 442 -1.36 15.10 5.19
C VAL A 442 -1.08 13.64 4.83
N PRO A 443 -1.92 12.98 4.01
CA PRO A 443 -1.73 11.56 3.68
C PRO A 443 -0.40 11.24 2.99
N THR A 444 0.02 12.08 2.03
CA THR A 444 1.22 11.81 1.23
C THR A 444 2.37 12.77 1.55
N TYR A 445 3.61 12.25 1.56
CA TYR A 445 4.81 13.07 1.77
C TYR A 445 4.96 14.15 0.68
N TYR A 446 4.59 13.84 -0.56
CA TYR A 446 4.64 14.79 -1.66
C TYR A 446 3.77 16.04 -1.40
N GLN A 447 2.51 15.85 -0.97
CA GLN A 447 1.62 16.96 -0.61
C GLN A 447 2.11 17.70 0.64
N TYR A 448 2.67 16.97 1.61
CA TYR A 448 3.22 17.55 2.83
C TYR A 448 4.30 18.60 2.53
N VAL A 449 5.18 18.35 1.55
CA VAL A 449 6.22 19.31 1.17
C VAL A 449 5.62 20.65 0.72
N GLY A 450 4.54 20.62 -0.06
CA GLY A 450 3.85 21.83 -0.50
C GLY A 450 3.21 22.61 0.65
N VAL A 451 2.49 21.92 1.54
CA VAL A 451 1.85 22.54 2.72
C VAL A 451 2.90 23.09 3.69
N ARG A 452 4.00 22.36 3.91
CA ARG A 452 5.12 22.79 4.74
C ARG A 452 5.76 24.07 4.18
N ALA A 453 6.03 24.11 2.89
CA ALA A 453 6.61 25.30 2.25
C ALA A 453 5.73 26.54 2.46
N PHE A 454 4.42 26.39 2.29
CA PHE A 454 3.46 27.45 2.54
C PHE A 454 3.46 27.90 4.02
N PHE A 455 3.49 26.97 4.98
CA PHE A 455 3.54 27.32 6.40
C PHE A 455 4.86 27.98 6.80
N GLU A 456 5.99 27.55 6.26
CA GLU A 456 7.30 28.18 6.50
C GLU A 456 7.29 29.64 6.05
N GLU A 457 6.63 29.94 4.93
CA GLU A 457 6.53 31.30 4.39
C GLU A 457 5.55 32.18 5.17
N ASN A 458 4.40 31.65 5.60
CA ASN A 458 3.28 32.46 6.11
C ASN A 458 3.14 32.46 7.63
N ILE A 459 3.55 31.39 8.33
CA ILE A 459 3.28 31.19 9.76
C ILE A 459 4.45 30.56 10.53
N SER A 460 5.71 30.74 10.10
CA SER A 460 6.92 30.08 10.66
C SER A 460 7.06 30.13 12.19
N GLU A 461 6.63 31.21 12.84
CA GLU A 461 6.72 31.35 14.30
C GLU A 461 5.62 30.58 15.06
N SER A 462 4.61 30.10 14.35
CA SER A 462 3.35 29.59 14.89
C SER A 462 3.10 28.11 14.64
N TYR A 463 3.96 27.46 13.85
CA TYR A 463 3.84 26.02 13.57
C TYR A 463 5.10 25.22 13.89
N SER A 464 4.93 23.91 13.99
CA SER A 464 6.01 22.92 13.92
C SER A 464 5.57 21.76 13.04
N ASP A 465 6.53 21.00 12.51
CA ASP A 465 6.24 19.89 11.60
C ASP A 465 6.86 18.56 12.06
N LEU A 466 6.18 17.46 11.72
CA LEU A 466 6.57 16.08 11.99
C LEU A 466 6.38 15.23 10.74
N CYS A 467 7.37 14.45 10.40
CA CYS A 467 7.27 13.43 9.35
C CYS A 467 8.05 12.19 9.76
N GLU A 468 7.92 11.13 8.97
CA GLU A 468 8.57 9.84 9.19
C GLU A 468 10.11 9.94 9.28
N TYR A 469 10.72 10.98 8.70
CA TYR A 469 12.17 11.22 8.73
C TYR A 469 12.61 12.11 9.90
N THR A 470 11.68 12.55 10.75
CA THR A 470 12.00 13.45 11.87
C THR A 470 12.73 12.69 12.97
N SER A 471 13.87 13.22 13.41
CA SER A 471 14.65 12.62 14.49
C SER A 471 13.86 12.58 15.79
N ASP A 472 14.16 11.61 16.65
CA ASP A 472 13.52 11.48 17.96
C ASP A 472 13.67 12.73 18.84
N THR A 473 14.81 13.42 18.72
CA THR A 473 15.09 14.68 19.41
C THR A 473 14.22 15.83 18.90
N ASP A 474 14.09 15.98 17.59
CA ASP A 474 13.27 17.03 16.98
C ASP A 474 11.78 16.75 17.20
N ARG A 475 11.38 15.48 17.14
CA ARG A 475 10.03 15.02 17.45
C ARG A 475 9.62 15.44 18.87
N ARG A 476 10.43 15.11 19.87
CA ARG A 476 10.15 15.49 21.28
C ARG A 476 10.08 17.01 21.43
N ARG A 477 10.92 17.76 20.71
CA ARG A 477 10.90 19.22 20.71
C ARG A 477 9.61 19.78 20.09
N ALA A 478 9.22 19.33 18.91
CA ALA A 478 8.01 19.79 18.23
C ALA A 478 6.74 19.48 19.05
N LEU A 479 6.62 18.25 19.57
CA LEU A 479 5.51 17.87 20.44
C LEU A 479 5.47 18.68 21.73
N ARG A 480 6.63 18.94 22.36
CA ARG A 480 6.70 19.80 23.54
C ARG A 480 6.21 21.21 23.22
N ASN A 481 6.71 21.81 22.15
CA ASN A 481 6.35 23.17 21.76
C ASN A 481 4.84 23.29 21.50
N PHE A 482 4.23 22.29 20.86
CA PHE A 482 2.78 22.23 20.64
C PHE A 482 2.00 22.05 21.95
N ASN A 483 2.41 21.10 22.80
CA ASN A 483 1.74 20.82 24.08
C ASN A 483 1.83 22.00 25.06
N THR A 484 2.94 22.74 25.04
CA THR A 484 3.11 23.97 25.84
C THR A 484 2.54 25.22 25.16
N GLN A 485 1.86 25.06 24.02
CA GLN A 485 1.25 26.14 23.23
C GLN A 485 2.24 27.24 22.80
N GLN A 486 3.53 26.93 22.69
CA GLN A 486 4.52 27.83 22.08
C GLN A 486 4.23 28.00 20.59
N VAL A 487 3.87 26.90 19.94
CA VAL A 487 3.28 26.86 18.60
C VAL A 487 1.85 26.34 18.74
N HIS A 488 0.95 26.80 17.87
CA HIS A 488 -0.45 26.38 17.90
C HIS A 488 -0.82 25.50 16.70
N VAL A 489 0.05 25.37 15.70
CA VAL A 489 -0.18 24.45 14.57
C VAL A 489 0.88 23.35 14.55
N LEU A 490 0.43 22.12 14.42
CA LEU A 490 1.29 20.97 14.18
C LEU A 490 0.94 20.36 12.83
N LEU A 491 1.89 20.38 11.90
CA LEU A 491 1.78 19.72 10.61
C LEU A 491 2.39 18.32 10.71
N THR A 492 1.67 17.28 10.30
CA THR A 492 2.18 15.91 10.29
C THR A 492 1.80 15.13 9.04
N THR A 493 2.56 14.07 8.73
CA THR A 493 2.17 13.08 7.73
C THR A 493 1.34 11.94 8.34
N GLU A 494 0.46 11.33 7.54
CA GLU A 494 -0.21 10.09 7.91
C GLU A 494 0.79 8.95 8.11
N ARG A 495 1.84 8.90 7.28
CA ARG A 495 2.93 7.93 7.40
C ARG A 495 3.65 8.01 8.75
N TYR A 496 3.92 9.22 9.27
CA TYR A 496 4.45 9.37 10.63
C TYR A 496 3.51 8.77 11.68
N TYR A 497 2.20 9.00 11.53
CA TYR A 497 1.19 8.45 12.44
C TYR A 497 1.09 6.92 12.33
N PHE A 498 1.24 6.35 11.13
CA PHE A 498 1.31 4.90 10.92
C PHE A 498 2.47 4.26 11.69
N TYR A 499 3.70 4.77 11.57
CA TYR A 499 4.86 4.16 12.23
C TYR A 499 4.94 4.43 13.74
N LYS A 500 4.53 5.61 14.20
CA LYS A 500 4.69 6.01 15.62
C LYS A 500 3.41 5.87 16.44
N ARG A 501 2.24 5.95 15.80
CA ARG A 501 0.90 5.86 16.43
C ARG A 501 0.80 6.70 17.70
N HIS A 502 1.34 7.91 17.64
CA HIS A 502 1.38 8.83 18.78
C HIS A 502 0.09 9.64 18.79
N PHE A 503 -0.76 9.42 19.79
CA PHE A 503 -1.93 10.26 20.02
C PHE A 503 -1.49 11.67 20.41
N ILE A 504 -1.66 12.61 19.48
CA ILE A 504 -1.32 14.02 19.68
C ILE A 504 -2.50 14.66 20.42
N LYS A 505 -2.32 14.88 21.72
CA LYS A 505 -3.35 15.47 22.58
C LYS A 505 -3.37 16.99 22.46
N GLY A 506 -4.52 17.59 22.76
CA GLY A 506 -4.65 19.04 22.93
C GLY A 506 -5.05 19.82 21.68
N ALA A 507 -5.12 19.18 20.51
CA ALA A 507 -5.70 19.79 19.32
C ALA A 507 -7.21 20.02 19.50
N ALA A 508 -7.67 21.25 19.29
CA ALA A 508 -9.09 21.58 19.22
C ALA A 508 -9.62 21.46 17.79
N VAL A 509 -8.77 21.72 16.78
CA VAL A 509 -9.13 21.61 15.37
C VAL A 509 -8.24 20.58 14.70
N ILE A 510 -8.84 19.65 13.95
CA ILE A 510 -8.11 18.67 13.14
C ILE A 510 -8.42 18.94 11.67
N VAL A 511 -7.39 19.12 10.86
CA VAL A 511 -7.51 19.31 9.41
C VAL A 511 -6.88 18.13 8.70
N TRP A 512 -7.74 17.27 8.15
CA TRP A 512 -7.34 16.25 7.18
C TRP A 512 -7.21 16.89 5.81
N TYR A 513 -5.98 17.02 5.32
CA TYR A 513 -5.70 17.60 4.01
C TYR A 513 -6.25 16.76 2.86
N ALA A 514 -6.47 15.47 3.11
CA ALA A 514 -7.29 14.56 2.33
C ALA A 514 -7.79 13.45 3.26
N PRO A 515 -8.81 12.65 2.88
CA PRO A 515 -9.28 11.56 3.71
C PRO A 515 -8.13 10.58 4.00
N PRO A 516 -7.95 10.09 5.24
CA PRO A 516 -6.91 9.12 5.55
C PRO A 516 -7.04 7.84 4.72
N VAL A 517 -5.89 7.23 4.44
CA VAL A 517 -5.83 5.89 3.84
C VAL A 517 -6.50 4.89 4.78
N PHE A 518 -6.16 4.95 6.07
CA PHE A 518 -6.68 4.07 7.11
C PHE A 518 -7.87 4.69 7.87
N PRO A 519 -9.09 4.13 7.78
CA PRO A 519 -10.28 4.72 8.40
C PRO A 519 -10.19 4.85 9.92
N GLN A 520 -9.53 3.90 10.60
CA GLN A 520 -9.37 3.92 12.05
C GLN A 520 -8.53 5.13 12.52
N PHE A 521 -7.67 5.68 11.65
CA PHE A 521 -6.89 6.88 11.99
C PHE A 521 -7.80 8.09 12.12
N TYR A 522 -8.87 8.15 11.32
CA TYR A 522 -9.87 9.20 11.44
C TYR A 522 -10.52 9.20 12.82
N LEU A 523 -11.01 8.03 13.27
CA LEU A 523 -11.69 7.89 14.56
C LEU A 523 -10.79 8.20 15.74
N GLU A 524 -9.59 7.63 15.73
CA GLU A 524 -8.62 7.81 16.79
C GLU A 524 -8.23 9.28 17.00
N ASN A 525 -8.05 10.01 15.89
CA ASN A 525 -7.75 11.44 15.96
C ASN A 525 -8.97 12.24 16.44
N ILE A 526 -10.19 11.89 16.03
CA ILE A 526 -11.41 12.52 16.55
C ILE A 526 -11.57 12.28 18.05
N HIS A 527 -11.36 11.06 18.54
CA HIS A 527 -11.45 10.75 19.97
C HIS A 527 -10.36 11.46 20.79
N ALA A 528 -9.23 11.80 20.17
CA ALA A 528 -8.15 12.55 20.80
C ALA A 528 -8.37 14.07 20.81
N ILE A 529 -9.41 14.59 20.14
CA ILE A 529 -9.67 16.02 20.06
C ILE A 529 -10.03 16.59 21.44
N ASN A 530 -9.55 17.80 21.72
CA ASN A 530 -9.95 18.52 22.93
C ASN A 530 -11.35 19.10 22.71
N THR A 531 -12.38 18.44 23.25
CA THR A 531 -13.78 18.87 23.15
C THR A 531 -14.16 20.01 24.11
N SER A 532 -13.25 20.46 24.96
CA SER A 532 -13.51 21.55 25.91
C SER A 532 -13.61 22.92 25.24
N SER A 533 -13.12 23.05 23.99
CA SER A 533 -13.21 24.28 23.23
C SER A 533 -14.53 24.34 22.45
N GLU A 534 -15.20 25.49 22.49
CA GLU A 534 -16.37 25.75 21.64
C GLU A 534 -16.01 25.78 20.14
N SER A 535 -14.73 25.86 19.80
CA SER A 535 -14.21 25.84 18.42
C SER A 535 -13.90 24.43 17.91
N SER A 536 -14.15 23.39 18.70
CA SER A 536 -13.73 22.05 18.34
C SER A 536 -14.45 21.51 17.11
N CYS A 537 -13.66 21.09 16.13
CA CYS A 537 -14.16 20.54 14.88
C CYS A 537 -13.09 19.76 14.11
N VAL A 538 -13.56 18.93 13.17
CA VAL A 538 -12.72 18.23 12.20
C VAL A 538 -13.08 18.72 10.80
N ILE A 539 -12.08 19.09 10.03
CA ILE A 539 -12.21 19.55 8.64
C ILE A 539 -11.49 18.53 7.76
N THR A 540 -12.19 17.97 6.78
CA THR A 540 -11.64 16.99 5.84
C THR A 540 -11.81 17.50 4.43
N LEU A 541 -10.71 17.77 3.74
CA LEU A 541 -10.77 18.07 2.31
C LEU A 541 -10.95 16.76 1.53
N PHE A 542 -11.70 16.80 0.44
CA PHE A 542 -11.81 15.66 -0.47
C PHE A 542 -12.06 16.14 -1.91
N SER A 543 -11.72 15.31 -2.89
CA SER A 543 -12.13 15.46 -4.28
C SER A 543 -12.74 14.16 -4.81
N GLN A 544 -13.17 14.17 -6.07
CA GLN A 544 -13.70 12.97 -6.73
C GLN A 544 -12.71 11.79 -6.78
N TYR A 545 -11.41 12.07 -6.65
CA TYR A 545 -10.36 11.05 -6.66
C TYR A 545 -10.14 10.38 -5.30
N ASP A 546 -10.77 10.90 -4.23
CA ASP A 546 -10.68 10.33 -2.88
C ASP A 546 -11.90 9.46 -2.54
N ALA A 547 -12.73 9.09 -3.53
CA ALA A 547 -14.01 8.38 -3.33
C ALA A 547 -13.86 7.11 -2.48
N ASP A 548 -12.91 6.22 -2.81
CA ASP A 548 -12.68 4.98 -2.06
C ASP A 548 -12.35 5.26 -0.57
N ALA A 549 -11.54 6.29 -0.30
CA ALA A 549 -11.17 6.67 1.07
C ALA A 549 -12.33 7.33 1.81
N LEU A 550 -13.17 8.10 1.09
CA LEU A 550 -14.36 8.73 1.65
C LEU A 550 -15.42 7.70 2.04
N VAL A 551 -15.65 6.67 1.21
CA VAL A 551 -16.56 5.55 1.52
C VAL A 551 -16.19 4.90 2.84
N ARG A 552 -14.89 4.65 3.09
CA ARG A 552 -14.42 4.07 4.35
C ARG A 552 -14.70 4.93 5.58
N ILE A 553 -14.86 6.23 5.41
CA ILE A 553 -15.12 7.15 6.52
C ILE A 553 -16.63 7.32 6.72
N VAL A 554 -17.35 7.77 5.68
CA VAL A 554 -18.74 8.22 5.81
C VAL A 554 -19.78 7.23 5.28
N GLY A 555 -19.35 6.15 4.63
CA GLY A 555 -20.20 5.16 3.98
C GLY A 555 -20.55 5.51 2.53
N GLU A 556 -21.05 4.52 1.79
CA GLU A 556 -21.36 4.64 0.36
C GLU A 556 -22.45 5.67 0.07
N GLU A 557 -23.54 5.64 0.83
CA GLU A 557 -24.69 6.54 0.64
C GLU A 557 -24.28 8.01 0.75
N ARG A 558 -23.57 8.37 1.83
CA ARG A 558 -23.08 9.74 2.04
C ARG A 558 -22.02 10.12 1.03
N THR A 559 -21.14 9.20 0.66
CA THR A 559 -20.14 9.46 -0.39
C THR A 559 -20.80 9.79 -1.72
N GLY A 560 -21.85 9.05 -2.10
CA GLY A 560 -22.66 9.34 -3.27
C GLY A 560 -23.22 10.76 -3.25
N LEU A 561 -23.76 11.20 -2.11
CA LEU A 561 -24.24 12.59 -1.92
C LEU A 561 -23.12 13.62 -2.01
N PHE A 562 -21.95 13.34 -1.42
CA PHE A 562 -20.81 14.27 -1.38
C PHE A 562 -20.19 14.49 -2.77
N LEU A 563 -20.29 13.49 -3.64
CA LEU A 563 -19.72 13.50 -4.99
C LEU A 563 -20.69 14.01 -6.06
N GLN A 564 -21.99 14.18 -5.74
CA GLN A 564 -22.96 14.69 -6.71
C GLN A 564 -22.54 16.10 -7.22
N PRO A 565 -22.48 16.32 -8.54
CA PRO A 565 -22.18 17.65 -9.10
C PRO A 565 -23.24 18.70 -8.74
N SER A 566 -24.47 18.26 -8.45
CA SER A 566 -25.65 19.10 -8.19
C SER A 566 -25.88 19.43 -6.72
N SER A 567 -25.02 19.00 -5.79
CA SER A 567 -25.14 19.43 -4.40
C SER A 567 -24.80 20.92 -4.33
N ALA A 568 -25.77 21.77 -3.97
CA ALA A 568 -25.60 23.23 -3.88
C ALA A 568 -24.55 23.69 -2.83
N SER A 569 -23.91 22.75 -2.12
CA SER A 569 -22.93 23.01 -1.06
C SER A 569 -21.64 22.23 -1.32
N ASP A 570 -20.50 22.93 -1.29
CA ASP A 570 -19.15 22.33 -1.22
C ASP A 570 -18.82 21.81 0.20
N VAL A 571 -19.78 21.91 1.13
CA VAL A 571 -19.59 21.76 2.57
C VAL A 571 -20.64 20.80 3.10
N PHE A 572 -20.19 19.65 3.59
CA PHE A 572 -21.06 18.66 4.19
C PHE A 572 -20.80 18.56 5.68
N PHE A 573 -21.88 18.42 6.44
CA PHE A 573 -21.86 18.40 7.89
C PHE A 573 -22.26 17.01 8.37
N VAL A 574 -21.45 16.45 9.27
CA VAL A 574 -21.79 15.21 9.96
C VAL A 574 -21.71 15.46 11.46
N HIS A 575 -22.75 15.00 12.17
CA HIS A 575 -22.94 15.20 13.61
C HIS A 575 -22.45 14.01 14.43
#